data_AF-A0A067BMD8-F1
#
_entry.id   AF-A0A067BMD8-F1
#
_cell.length_a   1.000
_cell.length_b   1.000
_cell.length_c   1.000
_cell.angle_alpha   90.00
_cell.angle_beta   90.00
_cell.angle_gamma   90.00
#
_symmetry.space_group_name_H-M   'P 1'
#
loop_
_entity.id
_entity.type
_entity.pdbx_description
1 polymer ?
#
loop_
_entity_poly.entity_id
_entity_poly.type
_entity_poly.pdbx_seq_one_letter_code
_entity_poly.pdbx_strand_id
1 'polypeptide(L)'
;MAGTSRRLVVTKQPPSEFYKDEGGRSNYLTTEISLLEFNCKKELVRSSSRAFTPIPLRVSLYYESGKRVDESDQDIFRFVGDEYDAIVIRDDTRSATIHFRLEKVSRRKDGQRFKLKIEPYVEQCPVNLDDLAPVFTTAICVLSKRKYPSQDASHRAKILKTLPGM
;
A
#
# COMPACT_ATOMS: atom_id res chain seq x y z
N MET A 1 -29.16 -9.75 21.20
CA MET A 1 -27.79 -9.19 21.14
C MET A 1 -27.84 -7.98 20.23
N ALA A 2 -27.44 -6.80 20.71
CA ALA A 2 -27.42 -5.60 19.85
C ALA A 2 -26.33 -5.80 18.78
N GLY A 3 -26.71 -5.77 17.51
CA GLY A 3 -25.77 -5.96 16.41
C GLY A 3 -24.76 -4.81 16.34
N THR A 4 -23.48 -5.13 16.34
CA THR A 4 -22.40 -4.20 16.01
C THR A 4 -21.98 -4.40 14.56
N SER A 5 -21.82 -3.32 13.78
CA SER A 5 -21.27 -3.39 12.42
C SER A 5 -19.82 -2.93 12.40
N ARG A 6 -18.98 -3.57 11.59
CA ARG A 6 -17.54 -3.25 11.52
C ARG A 6 -17.17 -2.64 10.18
N ARG A 7 -16.05 -1.92 10.12
CA ARG A 7 -15.51 -1.33 8.88
C ARG A 7 -13.99 -1.26 8.92
N LEU A 8 -13.35 -1.67 7.83
CA LEU A 8 -11.93 -1.41 7.58
C LEU A 8 -11.73 0.02 7.08
N VAL A 9 -10.67 0.69 7.53
CA VAL A 9 -10.28 2.02 7.07
C VAL A 9 -8.77 2.09 6.91
N VAL A 10 -8.29 2.63 5.79
CA VAL A 10 -6.87 2.98 5.61
C VAL A 10 -6.61 4.27 6.39
N THR A 11 -5.88 4.17 7.50
CA THR A 11 -5.55 5.31 8.38
C THR A 11 -4.24 5.99 8.00
N LYS A 12 -3.34 5.25 7.34
CA LYS A 12 -2.11 5.81 6.73
C LYS A 12 -1.98 5.34 5.30
N GLN A 13 -2.01 6.31 4.38
CA GLN A 13 -1.78 6.06 2.96
C GLN A 13 -0.28 5.96 2.67
N PRO A 14 0.13 5.12 1.71
CA PRO A 14 1.47 5.17 1.16
C PRO A 14 1.67 6.50 0.38
N PRO A 15 2.92 6.95 0.19
CA PRO A 15 3.20 8.12 -0.65
C PRO A 15 2.71 7.90 -2.09
N SER A 16 2.31 8.98 -2.75
CA SER A 16 1.85 8.94 -4.15
C SER A 16 2.96 8.63 -5.16
N GLU A 17 4.22 8.82 -4.77
CA GLU A 17 5.41 8.49 -5.57
C GLU A 17 6.41 7.71 -4.73
N PHE A 18 7.09 6.75 -5.37
CA PHE A 18 8.08 5.91 -4.74
C PHE A 18 9.27 5.64 -5.66
N TYR A 19 10.49 5.97 -5.22
CA TYR A 19 11.72 5.71 -5.96
C TYR A 19 12.37 4.43 -5.45
N LYS A 20 12.12 3.31 -6.12
CA LYS A 20 12.41 1.96 -5.60
C LYS A 20 13.90 1.63 -5.42
N ASP A 21 14.78 2.37 -6.10
CA ASP A 21 16.23 2.16 -6.06
C ASP A 21 16.95 3.20 -5.18
N GLU A 22 16.24 4.15 -4.59
CA GLU A 22 16.78 5.08 -3.60
C GLU A 22 16.73 4.44 -2.21
N GLY A 23 17.73 4.68 -1.35
CA GLY A 23 17.72 4.18 0.04
C GLY A 23 18.01 2.68 0.24
N GLY A 24 18.34 1.93 -0.81
CA GLY A 24 18.82 0.54 -0.68
C GLY A 24 17.74 -0.46 -0.24
N ARG A 25 18.17 -1.53 0.46
CA ARG A 25 17.28 -2.63 0.90
C ARG A 25 16.26 -2.20 1.96
N SER A 26 16.56 -1.16 2.73
CA SER A 26 15.70 -0.63 3.80
C SER A 26 14.65 0.37 3.30
N ASN A 27 14.62 0.70 2.01
CA ASN A 27 13.59 1.58 1.47
C ASN A 27 12.29 0.80 1.18
N TYR A 28 11.23 1.12 1.91
CA TYR A 28 9.93 0.48 1.83
C TYR A 28 8.79 1.50 1.95
N LEU A 29 7.63 1.08 1.48
CA LEU A 29 6.35 1.76 1.62
C LEU A 29 5.66 1.27 2.90
N THR A 30 4.86 2.13 3.49
CA THR A 30 4.07 1.80 4.68
C THR A 30 2.63 2.22 4.49
N THR A 31 1.70 1.36 4.87
CA THR A 31 0.29 1.69 5.03
C THR A 31 -0.23 1.12 6.33
N GLU A 32 -1.22 1.77 6.94
CA GLU A 32 -1.85 1.32 8.19
C GLU A 32 -3.35 1.21 7.97
N ILE A 33 -3.92 0.12 8.48
CA ILE A 33 -5.35 -0.22 8.38
C ILE A 33 -5.89 -0.35 9.79
N SER A 34 -7.04 0.25 10.06
CA SER A 34 -7.74 0.13 11.34
C SER A 34 -9.13 -0.48 11.16
N LEU A 35 -9.54 -1.24 12.17
CA LEU A 35 -10.91 -1.71 12.31
C LEU A 35 -11.70 -0.71 13.16
N LEU A 36 -12.80 -0.20 12.60
CA LEU A 36 -13.78 0.59 13.33
C LEU A 36 -15.02 -0.26 13.60
N GLU A 37 -15.58 -0.14 14.80
CA GLU A 37 -16.78 -0.85 15.21
C GLU A 37 -17.87 0.17 15.55
N PHE A 38 -19.10 -0.11 15.14
CA PHE A 38 -20.23 0.78 15.34
C PHE A 38 -21.36 0.04 16.02
N ASN A 39 -22.03 0.69 16.97
CA ASN A 39 -23.24 0.16 17.58
C ASN A 39 -24.46 0.38 16.67
N CYS A 40 -25.65 -0.07 17.10
CA CYS A 40 -26.90 0.11 16.36
C CYS A 40 -27.30 1.59 16.13
N LYS A 41 -26.75 2.52 16.92
CA LYS A 41 -26.94 3.97 16.76
C LYS A 41 -25.89 4.61 15.83
N LYS A 42 -25.03 3.80 15.20
CA LYS A 42 -23.90 4.24 14.36
C LYS A 42 -22.83 5.03 15.12
N GLU A 43 -22.77 4.88 16.43
CA GLU A 43 -21.72 5.49 17.25
C GLU A 43 -20.50 4.58 17.25
N LEU A 44 -19.31 5.19 17.19
CA LEU A 44 -18.06 4.44 17.28
C LEU A 44 -17.94 3.82 18.67
N VAL A 45 -17.76 2.52 18.70
CA VAL A 45 -17.57 1.74 19.92
C VAL A 45 -16.31 0.90 19.79
N ARG A 46 -15.82 0.38 20.91
CA ARG A 46 -14.73 -0.60 20.94
C ARG A 46 -15.22 -1.81 21.71
N SER A 47 -15.28 -2.96 21.05
CA SER A 47 -15.58 -4.23 21.73
C SER A 47 -14.51 -4.55 22.77
N SER A 48 -14.89 -5.27 23.83
CA SER A 48 -13.92 -5.70 24.84
C SER A 48 -12.87 -6.63 24.24
N SER A 49 -11.63 -6.61 24.75
CA SER A 49 -10.56 -7.47 24.24
C SER A 49 -10.91 -8.96 24.30
N ARG A 50 -11.66 -9.39 25.32
CA ARG A 50 -12.13 -10.79 25.45
C ARG A 50 -13.11 -11.21 24.34
N ALA A 51 -13.83 -10.26 23.76
CA ALA A 51 -14.78 -10.52 22.68
C ALA A 51 -14.17 -10.31 21.28
N PHE A 52 -12.92 -9.84 21.21
CA PHE A 52 -12.28 -9.58 19.94
C PHE A 52 -11.76 -10.86 19.30
N THR A 53 -12.01 -11.01 18.00
CA THR A 53 -11.39 -12.05 17.19
C THR A 53 -10.35 -11.42 16.27
N PRO A 54 -9.10 -11.90 16.29
CA PRO A 54 -8.08 -11.45 15.35
C PRO A 54 -8.53 -11.62 13.90
N ILE A 55 -8.26 -10.60 13.08
CA ILE A 55 -8.72 -10.57 11.68
C ILE A 55 -7.51 -10.70 10.76
N PRO A 56 -7.26 -11.87 10.14
CA PRO A 56 -6.24 -11.99 9.12
C PRO A 56 -6.66 -11.20 7.88
N LEU A 57 -5.69 -10.58 7.22
CA LEU A 57 -5.88 -9.74 6.04
C LEU A 57 -5.16 -10.34 4.84
N ARG A 58 -5.84 -10.33 3.69
CA ARG A 58 -5.25 -10.62 2.38
C ARG A 58 -4.97 -9.31 1.68
N VAL A 59 -3.77 -9.18 1.13
CA VAL A 59 -3.33 -8.00 0.37
C VAL A 59 -3.06 -8.42 -1.06
N SER A 60 -3.57 -7.64 -2.03
CA SER A 60 -3.34 -7.89 -3.45
C SER A 60 -3.15 -6.60 -4.23
N LEU A 61 -2.40 -6.69 -5.32
CA LEU A 61 -2.02 -5.55 -6.13
C LEU A 61 -3.05 -5.27 -7.23
N TYR A 62 -3.46 -4.01 -7.36
CA TYR A 62 -4.38 -3.51 -8.37
C TYR A 62 -3.77 -2.31 -9.08
N TYR A 63 -4.19 -2.07 -10.31
CA TYR A 63 -3.93 -0.81 -11.01
C TYR A 63 -4.85 0.29 -10.50
N GLU A 64 -4.48 1.55 -10.74
CA GLU A 64 -5.30 2.72 -10.40
C GLU A 64 -6.72 2.63 -10.98
N SER A 65 -6.85 2.08 -12.18
CA SER A 65 -8.11 1.80 -12.89
C SER A 65 -9.06 0.88 -12.13
N GLY A 66 -8.58 0.15 -11.11
CA GLY A 66 -9.34 -0.87 -10.40
C GLY A 66 -9.26 -2.26 -11.03
N LYS A 67 -8.55 -2.42 -12.14
CA LYS A 67 -8.21 -3.75 -12.66
C LYS A 67 -7.18 -4.41 -11.75
N ARG A 68 -7.38 -5.67 -11.39
CA ARG A 68 -6.39 -6.47 -10.65
C ARG A 68 -5.13 -6.64 -11.51
N VAL A 69 -3.94 -6.55 -10.90
CA VAL A 69 -2.70 -6.94 -11.58
C VAL A 69 -2.72 -8.44 -11.82
N ASP A 70 -2.27 -8.90 -12.99
CA ASP A 70 -2.32 -10.32 -13.36
C ASP A 70 -1.58 -11.19 -12.32
N GLU A 71 -2.01 -12.45 -12.17
CA GLU A 71 -1.51 -13.33 -11.11
C GLU A 71 -0.01 -13.59 -11.20
N SER A 72 0.51 -13.72 -12.42
CA SER A 72 1.94 -13.86 -12.70
C SER A 72 2.77 -12.64 -12.31
N ASP A 73 2.14 -11.51 -12.03
CA ASP A 73 2.77 -10.22 -11.69
C ASP A 73 2.38 -9.74 -10.27
N GLN A 74 1.71 -10.57 -9.46
CA GLN A 74 1.45 -10.21 -8.06
C GLN A 74 2.73 -10.20 -7.22
N ASP A 75 3.78 -10.89 -7.67
CA ASP A 75 5.13 -10.91 -7.07
C ASP A 75 5.84 -9.54 -7.11
N ILE A 76 5.32 -8.58 -7.90
CA ILE A 76 5.71 -7.17 -7.87
C ILE A 76 5.58 -6.61 -6.45
N PHE A 77 4.55 -7.03 -5.72
CA PHE A 77 4.33 -6.66 -4.34
C PHE A 77 5.07 -7.64 -3.41
N ARG A 78 5.91 -7.11 -2.51
CA ARG A 78 6.60 -7.90 -1.49
C ARG A 78 6.48 -7.26 -0.12
N PHE A 79 6.20 -8.06 0.91
CA PHE A 79 6.27 -7.60 2.29
C PHE A 79 7.72 -7.31 2.72
N VAL A 80 7.88 -6.40 3.69
CA VAL A 80 9.16 -6.08 4.31
C VAL A 80 9.04 -6.22 5.81
N GLY A 81 9.93 -7.01 6.41
CA GLY A 81 9.92 -7.26 7.85
C GLY A 81 8.89 -8.30 8.24
N ASP A 82 9.36 -9.19 9.12
CA ASP A 82 8.66 -10.27 9.79
C ASP A 82 8.17 -11.45 8.95
N GLU A 83 9.00 -12.50 8.99
CA GLU A 83 8.80 -13.86 9.55
C GLU A 83 7.40 -14.32 10.03
N TYR A 84 6.37 -13.48 10.04
CA TYR A 84 4.99 -13.86 10.29
C TYR A 84 4.22 -13.86 8.96
N ASP A 85 3.90 -15.06 8.47
CA ASP A 85 3.20 -15.34 7.20
C ASP A 85 1.83 -14.63 7.02
N ALA A 86 1.34 -13.86 8.00
CA ALA A 86 0.04 -13.21 7.93
C ALA A 86 0.00 -11.80 8.56
N ILE A 87 -0.58 -10.85 7.82
CA ILE A 87 -0.98 -9.53 8.32
C ILE A 87 -2.29 -9.71 9.10
N VAL A 88 -2.30 -9.35 10.40
CA VAL A 88 -3.46 -9.58 11.28
C VAL A 88 -3.80 -8.31 12.07
N ILE A 89 -5.07 -7.91 12.08
CA ILE A 89 -5.57 -6.90 13.01
C ILE A 89 -5.75 -7.56 14.38
N ARG A 90 -5.04 -7.04 15.38
CA ARG A 90 -5.00 -7.57 16.76
C ARG A 90 -5.85 -6.72 17.72
N ASP A 91 -6.15 -7.29 18.88
CA ASP A 91 -7.08 -6.72 19.87
C ASP A 91 -6.54 -5.46 20.56
N ASP A 92 -5.24 -5.43 20.78
CA ASP A 92 -4.47 -4.38 21.42
C ASP A 92 -4.46 -3.09 20.60
N THR A 93 -4.12 -3.18 19.32
CA THR A 93 -3.98 -2.03 18.42
C THR A 93 -5.27 -1.69 17.68
N ARG A 94 -6.13 -2.69 17.40
CA ARG A 94 -7.24 -2.59 16.43
C ARG A 94 -6.78 -2.09 15.06
N SER A 95 -5.51 -2.34 14.75
CA SER A 95 -4.89 -1.97 13.49
C SER A 95 -3.85 -2.98 13.05
N ALA A 96 -3.47 -2.89 11.78
CA ALA A 96 -2.35 -3.60 11.20
C ALA A 96 -1.51 -2.62 10.37
N THR A 97 -0.19 -2.72 10.53
CA THR A 97 0.79 -1.99 9.72
C THR A 97 1.32 -2.91 8.65
N ILE A 98 1.33 -2.45 7.41
CA ILE A 98 1.87 -3.19 6.27
C ILE A 98 3.09 -2.42 5.76
N HIS A 99 4.25 -3.03 5.91
CA HIS A 99 5.48 -2.60 5.28
C HIS A 99 5.71 -3.42 4.02
N PHE A 100 5.95 -2.76 2.89
CA PHE A 100 6.01 -3.43 1.60
C PHE A 100 6.91 -2.72 0.59
N ARG A 101 7.28 -3.43 -0.47
CA ARG A 101 7.97 -2.89 -1.65
C ARG A 101 7.22 -3.24 -2.92
N LEU A 102 7.40 -2.38 -3.91
CA LEU A 102 6.98 -2.60 -5.28
C LEU A 102 8.23 -2.75 -6.15
N GLU A 103 8.46 -3.95 -6.67
CA GLU A 103 9.70 -4.31 -7.38
C GLU A 103 9.70 -3.92 -8.86
N LYS A 104 8.56 -3.49 -9.39
CA LYS A 104 8.41 -3.04 -10.77
C LYS A 104 8.02 -1.56 -10.82
N VAL A 105 8.65 -0.83 -11.73
CA VAL A 105 8.30 0.57 -12.00
C VAL A 105 7.03 0.68 -12.84
N SER A 106 6.23 1.72 -12.61
CA SER A 106 4.98 2.00 -13.32
C SER A 106 5.18 2.11 -14.83
N ARG A 107 6.31 2.69 -15.29
CA ARG A 107 6.64 2.76 -16.73
C ARG A 107 6.66 1.39 -17.43
N ARG A 108 6.98 0.30 -16.73
CA ARG A 108 7.01 -1.06 -17.30
C ARG A 108 5.63 -1.73 -17.35
N LYS A 109 4.60 -1.06 -16.83
CA LYS A 109 3.18 -1.45 -16.88
C LYS A 109 2.37 -0.33 -17.54
N ASP A 110 2.86 0.16 -18.67
CA ASP A 110 2.24 1.21 -19.49
C ASP A 110 1.97 2.53 -18.74
N GLY A 111 2.78 2.82 -17.73
CA GLY A 111 2.64 4.02 -16.90
C GLY A 111 1.59 3.89 -15.79
N GLN A 112 0.91 2.75 -15.66
CA GLN A 112 -0.13 2.56 -14.65
C GLN A 112 0.45 2.60 -13.23
N ARG A 113 -0.27 3.32 -12.36
CA ARG A 113 0.00 3.36 -10.92
C ARG A 113 -0.61 2.16 -10.22
N PHE A 114 -0.06 1.82 -9.06
CA PHE A 114 -0.49 0.66 -8.27
C PHE A 114 -1.24 1.09 -7.02
N LYS A 115 -2.25 0.33 -6.61
CA LYS A 115 -2.91 0.44 -5.30
C LYS A 115 -3.04 -0.94 -4.67
N LEU A 116 -3.02 -1.00 -3.36
CA LEU A 116 -3.27 -2.24 -2.63
C LEU A 116 -4.77 -2.37 -2.39
N LYS A 117 -5.32 -3.56 -2.64
CA LYS A 117 -6.59 -3.99 -2.06
C LYS A 117 -6.28 -4.77 -0.79
N ILE A 118 -6.85 -4.33 0.32
CA ILE A 118 -6.77 -5.02 1.62
C ILE A 118 -8.17 -5.50 1.96
N GLU A 119 -8.29 -6.80 2.23
CA GLU A 119 -9.57 -7.43 2.56
C GLU A 119 -9.39 -8.47 3.67
N PRO A 120 -10.46 -8.81 4.40
CA PRO A 120 -10.39 -9.92 5.33
C PRO A 120 -10.05 -11.23 4.61
N TYR A 121 -9.16 -12.01 5.19
CA TYR A 121 -8.86 -13.35 4.70
C TYR A 121 -9.87 -14.34 5.27
N VAL A 122 -11.07 -14.36 4.68
CA VAL A 122 -12.24 -15.12 5.18
C VAL A 122 -11.92 -16.61 5.31
N GLU A 123 -11.17 -17.18 4.37
CA GLU A 123 -10.80 -18.60 4.37
C GLU A 123 -9.86 -18.98 5.54
N GLN A 124 -9.20 -18.00 6.16
CA GLN A 124 -8.33 -18.19 7.33
C GLN A 124 -8.94 -17.66 8.63
N CYS A 125 -10.19 -17.20 8.62
CA CYS A 125 -10.83 -16.64 9.79
C CYS A 125 -11.82 -17.64 10.42
N PRO A 126 -11.82 -17.83 11.75
CA PRO A 126 -12.77 -18.72 12.42
C PRO A 126 -14.18 -18.12 12.54
N VAL A 127 -14.37 -16.84 12.18
CA VAL A 127 -15.63 -16.11 12.34
C VAL A 127 -16.12 -15.54 11.01
N ASN A 128 -17.43 -15.32 10.92
CA ASN A 128 -18.02 -14.63 9.78
C ASN A 128 -17.57 -13.15 9.76
N LEU A 129 -17.07 -12.71 8.61
CA LEU A 129 -16.56 -11.36 8.36
C LEU A 129 -17.28 -10.69 7.15
N ASP A 130 -18.48 -11.14 6.80
CA ASP A 130 -19.23 -10.69 5.62
C ASP A 130 -19.61 -9.20 5.69
N ASP A 131 -19.61 -8.61 6.90
CA ASP A 131 -19.83 -7.17 7.10
C ASP A 131 -18.60 -6.32 6.73
N LEU A 132 -17.42 -6.92 6.58
CA LEU A 132 -16.18 -6.20 6.28
C LEU A 132 -15.93 -6.11 4.77
N ALA A 133 -16.21 -4.94 4.22
CA ALA A 133 -15.86 -4.62 2.85
C ALA A 133 -14.34 -4.42 2.67
N PRO A 134 -13.79 -4.76 1.48
CA PRO A 134 -12.40 -4.47 1.15
C PRO A 134 -12.14 -2.96 1.06
N VAL A 135 -10.90 -2.56 1.33
CA VAL A 135 -10.43 -1.18 1.18
C VAL A 135 -9.28 -1.08 0.22
N PHE A 136 -9.12 0.10 -0.38
CA PHE A 136 -8.02 0.39 -1.29
C PHE A 136 -7.15 1.53 -0.74
N THR A 137 -5.84 1.42 -0.94
CA THR A 137 -4.94 2.56 -0.77
C THR A 137 -5.11 3.56 -1.91
N THR A 138 -4.53 4.75 -1.74
CA THR A 138 -4.24 5.65 -2.86
C THR A 138 -3.28 4.98 -3.86
N ALA A 139 -3.30 5.49 -5.09
CA ALA A 139 -2.44 4.99 -6.16
C ALA A 139 -1.00 5.54 -6.03
N ILE A 140 -0.04 4.66 -6.26
CA ILE A 140 1.40 4.88 -6.10
C ILE A 140 2.06 4.82 -7.48
N CYS A 141 2.76 5.88 -7.84
CA CYS A 141 3.64 5.92 -9.00
C CYS A 141 5.02 5.40 -8.60
N VAL A 142 5.41 4.23 -9.14
CA VAL A 142 6.72 3.62 -8.85
C VAL A 142 7.74 4.02 -9.91
N LEU A 143 8.80 4.67 -9.46
CA LEU A 143 9.91 5.21 -10.23
C LEU A 143 11.19 4.47 -9.85
N SER A 144 12.19 4.43 -10.73
CA SER A 144 13.48 3.75 -10.45
C SER A 144 14.34 4.58 -9.49
N LYS A 145 15.01 5.62 -10.01
CA LYS A 145 15.81 6.60 -9.27
C LYS A 145 15.58 8.00 -9.82
N ARG A 146 15.78 9.04 -8.99
CA ARG A 146 15.74 10.43 -9.47
C ARG A 146 16.85 10.65 -10.50
N LYS A 147 16.50 11.39 -11.56
CA LYS A 147 17.50 11.95 -12.48
C LYS A 147 17.91 13.29 -11.91
N TYR A 148 19.10 13.36 -11.33
CA TYR A 148 19.74 14.66 -11.11
C TYR A 148 20.27 15.15 -12.46
N PRO A 149 20.01 16.40 -12.86
CA PRO A 149 20.64 16.96 -14.04
C PRO A 149 22.15 16.89 -13.82
N SER A 150 22.85 16.12 -14.64
CA SER A 150 24.31 16.09 -14.64
C SER A 150 24.80 17.51 -14.92
N GLN A 151 25.72 18.02 -14.10
CA GLN A 151 26.35 19.32 -14.34
C GLN A 151 27.02 19.39 -15.74
N ASP A 152 27.30 18.24 -16.37
CA ASP A 152 27.76 18.11 -17.77
C ASP A 152 26.80 18.70 -18.82
N ALA A 153 25.47 18.66 -18.58
CA ALA A 153 24.52 19.25 -19.53
C ALA A 153 24.63 20.79 -19.56
N SER A 154 25.08 21.40 -18.46
CA SER A 154 25.30 22.84 -18.36
C SER A 154 26.59 23.30 -19.06
N HIS A 155 27.62 22.45 -19.12
CA HIS A 155 28.87 22.74 -19.81
C HIS A 155 28.72 22.67 -21.34
N ARG A 156 28.00 21.68 -21.88
CA ARG A 156 27.73 21.60 -23.32
C ARG A 156 26.88 22.75 -23.86
N ALA A 157 25.93 23.25 -23.07
CA ALA A 157 25.09 24.39 -23.47
C ALA A 157 25.85 25.73 -23.51
N LYS A 158 26.97 25.84 -22.79
CA LYS A 158 27.82 27.05 -22.81
C LYS A 158 28.76 27.08 -24.02
N ILE A 159 29.29 25.93 -24.46
CA ILE A 159 30.25 25.88 -25.58
C ILE A 159 29.58 26.18 -26.93
N LEU A 160 28.30 25.84 -27.10
CA LEU A 160 27.57 26.14 -28.36
C LEU A 160 27.14 27.60 -28.51
N LYS A 161 27.27 28.44 -27.47
CA LYS A 161 26.92 29.87 -27.52
C LYS A 161 28.12 30.80 -27.74
N THR A 162 29.34 30.26 -27.86
CA THR A 162 30.58 31.04 -27.97
C THR A 162 31.30 30.91 -29.31
N LEU A 163 30.65 30.41 -30.36
CA LEU A 163 31.15 30.54 -31.72
C LEU A 163 30.62 31.86 -32.32
N PRO A 164 31.45 32.92 -32.46
CA PRO A 164 31.08 34.03 -33.32
C PRO A 164 31.07 33.51 -34.77
N GLY A 165 29.99 33.81 -35.49
CA GLY A 165 29.90 33.52 -36.91
C GLY A 165 31.08 34.13 -37.65
N MET A 166 31.72 33.30 -38.48
CA MET A 166 32.52 33.78 -39.61
C MET A 166 31.59 34.24 -40.71
#